data_AF-A0A2V9JWV1-F1
#
_entry.id   AF-A0A2V9JWV1-F1
#
_cell.length_a   1.000
_cell.length_b   1.000
_cell.length_c   1.000
_cell.angle_alpha   90.00
_cell.angle_beta   90.00
_cell.angle_gamma   90.00
#
_symmetry.space_group_name_H-M   'P 1'
#
loop_
_entity.id
_entity.type
_entity.pdbx_description
1 polymer ?
#
loop_
_entity_poly.entity_id
_entity_poly.type
_entity_poly.pdbx_seq_one_letter_code
_entity_poly.pdbx_strand_id
1 'polypeptide(L)'
;MMTSLLEEVLAVNRSFLGGTPRPLGEGAPFMVLACIDPRLTGLLEAACGLPRGRALVLRTAGNQVNERTSDALRSIASGAYLKEATELFIVGHTDCALARFSSADVIERFRSLGVSRSAFGHDDLRAWFGAFADVKANVIESARALRRAGVLPAAFPIHGLVIDSGSGALEVIAEANVEQPAAPSIASPPRVDQARAESAPRAAEAPPPVPRPAPAKPKPAQTAAPAKPAAPRVSLLEAATILHKFFRDQRHNPKFEHTLADVLALAKYERNPAILYNALASTLREYQEEYPQLAPALVSLKESIEQRGGAGHEFLELVRRVLD
;
A
#
# COMPACT_ATOMS: atom_id res chain seq x y z
N MET A 1 -45.99 -6.86 12.92
CA MET A 1 -44.78 -7.09 12.08
C MET A 1 -43.76 -6.06 12.50
N MET A 2 -42.54 -6.46 12.85
CA MET A 2 -41.45 -5.50 13.10
C MET A 2 -41.14 -4.81 11.77
N THR A 3 -41.07 -3.48 11.78
CA THR A 3 -40.60 -2.69 10.64
C THR A 3 -39.13 -2.99 10.39
N SER A 4 -38.76 -3.12 9.12
CA SER A 4 -37.36 -3.21 8.72
C SER A 4 -36.66 -1.86 8.84
N LEU A 5 -35.34 -1.85 9.06
CA LEU A 5 -34.54 -0.61 9.07
C LEU A 5 -34.72 0.19 7.77
N LEU A 6 -34.89 -0.49 6.63
CA LEU A 6 -35.15 0.17 5.35
C LEU A 6 -36.48 0.96 5.39
N GLU A 7 -37.55 0.38 5.94
CA GLU A 7 -38.84 1.06 6.06
C GLU A 7 -38.77 2.26 6.99
N GLU A 8 -38.00 2.17 8.08
CA GLU A 8 -37.72 3.29 8.99
C GLU A 8 -37.01 4.43 8.27
N VAL A 9 -35.94 4.13 7.52
CA VAL A 9 -35.20 5.12 6.71
C VAL A 9 -36.12 5.80 5.69
N LEU A 10 -36.96 5.02 5.00
CA LEU A 10 -37.90 5.56 4.01
C LEU A 10 -39.00 6.41 4.67
N ALA A 11 -39.46 6.05 5.86
CA ALA A 11 -40.43 6.84 6.61
C ALA A 11 -39.86 8.20 7.05
N VAL A 12 -38.61 8.20 7.55
CA VAL A 12 -37.90 9.44 7.90
C VAL A 12 -37.66 10.29 6.65
N ASN A 13 -37.26 9.69 5.52
CA ASN A 13 -37.05 10.42 4.27
C ASN A 13 -38.34 11.11 3.77
N ARG A 14 -39.48 10.41 3.78
CA ARG A 14 -40.77 11.02 3.42
C ARG A 14 -41.09 12.24 4.28
N SER A 15 -40.80 12.15 5.57
CA SER A 15 -40.99 13.28 6.50
C SER A 15 -40.01 14.43 6.22
N PHE A 16 -38.76 14.10 5.89
CA PHE A 16 -37.73 15.09 5.53
C PHE A 16 -38.08 15.90 4.28
N LEU A 17 -38.72 15.28 3.27
CA LEU A 17 -39.12 15.94 2.02
C LEU A 17 -40.15 17.07 2.21
N GLY A 18 -40.89 17.08 3.33
CA GLY A 18 -41.80 18.18 3.66
C GLY A 18 -41.11 19.43 4.20
N GLY A 19 -39.81 19.35 4.51
CA GLY A 19 -39.04 20.47 5.06
C GLY A 19 -38.49 21.44 4.01
N THR A 20 -38.08 22.63 4.46
CA THR A 20 -37.43 23.63 3.60
C THR A 20 -36.00 23.17 3.25
N PRO A 21 -35.57 23.25 1.97
CA PRO A 21 -34.21 22.97 1.59
C PRO A 21 -33.22 23.84 2.38
N ARG A 22 -32.24 23.21 3.04
CA ARG A 22 -31.17 23.95 3.72
C ARG A 22 -30.25 24.61 2.69
N PRO A 23 -29.84 25.88 2.88
CA PRO A 23 -28.94 26.54 1.95
C PRO A 23 -27.59 25.81 1.85
N LEU A 24 -26.92 25.98 0.72
CA LEU A 24 -25.53 25.56 0.55
C LEU A 24 -24.62 26.67 1.07
N GLY A 25 -23.53 26.29 1.74
CA GLY A 25 -22.52 27.23 2.22
C GLY A 25 -21.70 27.81 1.07
N GLU A 26 -21.29 29.07 1.23
CA GLU A 26 -20.49 29.82 0.25
C GLU A 26 -18.99 29.72 0.53
N GLY A 27 -18.18 29.69 -0.53
CA GLY A 27 -16.72 29.69 -0.48
C GLY A 27 -16.07 28.39 -0.98
N ALA A 28 -14.74 28.36 -0.98
CA ALA A 28 -13.96 27.25 -1.54
C ALA A 28 -14.23 25.93 -0.79
N PRO A 29 -14.37 24.79 -1.51
CA PRO A 29 -14.49 23.48 -0.88
C PRO A 29 -13.24 23.12 -0.07
N PHE A 30 -13.40 22.20 0.87
CA PHE A 30 -12.32 21.59 1.64
C PHE A 30 -12.68 20.15 1.97
N MET A 31 -11.69 19.34 2.32
CA MET A 31 -11.88 17.92 2.59
C MET A 31 -11.75 17.60 4.08
N VAL A 32 -12.51 16.61 4.52
CA VAL A 32 -12.38 16.00 5.85
C VAL A 32 -12.28 14.49 5.68
N LEU A 33 -11.21 13.87 6.16
CA LEU A 33 -11.09 12.41 6.27
C LEU A 33 -11.30 12.01 7.73
N ALA A 34 -12.35 11.25 8.00
CA ALA A 34 -12.71 10.81 9.35
C ALA A 34 -13.01 9.30 9.41
N CYS A 35 -13.21 8.79 10.63
CA CYS A 35 -13.55 7.39 10.85
C CYS A 35 -15.00 7.06 10.47
N ILE A 36 -15.31 5.81 10.10
CA ILE A 36 -16.69 5.28 9.91
C ILE A 36 -17.46 5.09 11.23
N ASP A 37 -16.90 5.51 12.37
CA ASP A 37 -17.54 5.34 13.68
C ASP A 37 -18.92 6.03 13.71
N PRO A 38 -19.99 5.31 14.07
CA PRO A 38 -21.35 5.86 14.02
C PRO A 38 -21.55 7.02 14.98
N ARG A 39 -20.79 7.11 16.09
CA ARG A 39 -20.85 8.23 17.05
C ARG A 39 -20.48 9.56 16.40
N LEU A 40 -19.67 9.52 15.34
CA LEU A 40 -19.28 10.71 14.59
C LEU A 40 -20.36 11.17 13.59
N THR A 41 -21.41 10.40 13.35
CA THR A 41 -22.49 10.81 12.43
C THR A 41 -23.34 11.89 13.09
N GLY A 42 -23.34 13.10 12.54
CA GLY A 42 -24.03 14.26 13.11
C GLY A 42 -23.19 15.01 14.13
N LEU A 43 -22.35 14.32 14.92
CA LEU A 43 -21.42 14.95 15.84
C LEU A 43 -20.30 15.69 15.11
N LEU A 44 -19.65 15.05 14.13
CA LEU A 44 -18.51 15.63 13.42
C LEU A 44 -18.90 16.93 12.70
N GLU A 45 -20.03 16.91 12.01
CA GLU A 45 -20.54 18.06 11.28
C GLU A 45 -20.90 19.21 12.23
N ALA A 46 -21.54 18.92 13.36
CA ALA A 46 -21.92 19.93 14.35
C ALA A 46 -20.71 20.51 15.09
N ALA A 47 -19.80 19.65 15.58
CA ALA A 47 -18.65 20.05 16.38
C ALA A 47 -17.61 20.86 15.58
N CYS A 48 -17.40 20.49 14.31
CA CYS A 48 -16.45 21.21 13.44
C CYS A 48 -17.12 22.33 12.62
N GLY A 49 -18.43 22.52 12.74
CA GLY A 49 -19.17 23.52 11.97
C GLY A 49 -19.11 23.30 10.45
N LEU A 50 -19.15 22.03 10.00
CA LEU A 50 -18.96 21.67 8.59
C LEU A 50 -20.16 22.12 7.74
N PRO A 51 -19.99 23.08 6.81
CA PRO A 51 -21.12 23.59 6.05
C PRO A 51 -21.47 22.67 4.88
N ARG A 52 -22.78 22.43 4.69
CA ARG A 52 -23.33 21.72 3.54
C ARG A 52 -22.86 22.40 2.24
N GLY A 53 -22.32 21.63 1.30
CA GLY A 53 -21.92 22.15 -0.02
C GLY A 53 -20.45 22.57 -0.13
N ARG A 54 -19.70 22.70 0.97
CA ARG A 54 -18.23 22.92 0.92
C ARG A 54 -17.42 21.78 1.49
N ALA A 55 -17.89 21.16 2.59
CA ALA A 55 -17.17 20.08 3.24
C ALA A 55 -17.37 18.78 2.45
N LEU A 56 -16.28 18.29 1.84
CA LEU A 56 -16.20 16.96 1.25
C LEU A 56 -15.79 15.98 2.35
N VAL A 57 -16.75 15.24 2.90
CA VAL A 57 -16.49 14.33 4.02
C VAL A 57 -16.25 12.91 3.50
N LEU A 58 -15.02 12.45 3.67
CA LEU A 58 -14.57 11.08 3.41
C LEU A 58 -14.54 10.30 4.71
N ARG A 59 -14.97 9.03 4.66
CA ARG A 59 -15.01 8.14 5.82
C ARG A 59 -14.27 6.84 5.51
N THR A 60 -13.29 6.48 6.32
CA THR A 60 -12.60 5.17 6.27
C THR A 60 -12.53 4.55 7.66
N ALA A 61 -12.28 3.24 7.75
CA ALA A 61 -12.02 2.62 9.05
C ALA A 61 -10.76 3.25 9.67
N GLY A 62 -10.92 3.91 10.82
CA GLY A 62 -9.86 4.59 11.54
C GLY A 62 -9.17 5.71 10.78
N ASN A 63 -9.87 6.39 9.86
CA ASN A 63 -9.38 7.58 9.13
C ASN A 63 -8.00 7.37 8.47
N GLN A 64 -7.69 6.13 8.08
CA GLN A 64 -6.40 5.75 7.55
C GLN A 64 -6.24 6.10 6.08
N VAL A 65 -5.00 6.47 5.73
CA VAL A 65 -4.51 6.47 4.35
C VAL A 65 -3.25 5.61 4.27
N ASN A 66 -3.28 4.56 3.47
CA ASN A 66 -2.15 3.68 3.18
C ASN A 66 -2.31 3.05 1.79
N GLU A 67 -1.37 2.19 1.39
CA GLU A 67 -1.35 1.50 0.09
C GLU A 67 -2.60 0.64 -0.16
N ARG A 68 -3.28 0.19 0.90
CA ARG A 68 -4.49 -0.63 0.83
C ARG A 68 -5.77 0.21 0.81
N THR A 69 -5.72 1.48 1.19
CA THR A 69 -6.85 2.42 1.09
C THR A 69 -6.78 3.23 -0.20
N SER A 70 -6.69 2.55 -1.34
CA SER A 70 -6.62 3.19 -2.66
C SER A 70 -7.83 4.09 -2.94
N ASP A 71 -9.01 3.73 -2.42
CA ASP A 71 -10.22 4.55 -2.55
C ASP A 71 -10.15 5.87 -1.79
N ALA A 72 -9.49 5.92 -0.64
CA ALA A 72 -9.28 7.16 0.10
C ALA A 72 -8.37 8.12 -0.70
N LEU A 73 -7.25 7.60 -1.20
CA LEU A 73 -6.32 8.35 -2.06
C LEU A 73 -7.01 8.88 -3.32
N ARG A 74 -7.74 8.01 -4.03
CA ARG A 74 -8.50 8.37 -5.23
C ARG A 74 -9.54 9.44 -4.96
N SER A 75 -10.24 9.34 -3.84
CA SER A 75 -11.28 10.30 -3.45
C SER A 75 -10.69 11.64 -3.01
N ILE A 76 -9.55 11.64 -2.31
CA ILE A 76 -8.81 12.85 -1.95
C ILE A 76 -8.30 13.57 -3.20
N ALA A 77 -7.70 12.83 -4.14
CA ALA A 77 -7.26 13.40 -5.42
C ALA A 77 -8.46 13.99 -6.19
N SER A 78 -9.60 13.31 -6.18
CA SER A 78 -10.84 13.82 -6.80
C SER A 78 -11.33 15.10 -6.11
N GLY A 79 -11.25 15.18 -4.78
CA GLY A 79 -11.60 16.39 -4.04
C GLY A 79 -10.69 17.56 -4.39
N ALA A 80 -9.38 17.34 -4.45
CA ALA A 80 -8.42 18.38 -4.81
C ALA A 80 -8.58 18.86 -6.27
N TYR A 81 -8.66 17.93 -7.23
CA TYR A 81 -8.54 18.29 -8.66
C TYR A 81 -9.87 18.41 -9.40
N LEU A 82 -10.94 17.74 -8.94
CA LEU A 82 -12.27 17.83 -9.58
C LEU A 82 -13.25 18.71 -8.81
N LYS A 83 -12.99 18.90 -7.51
CA LYS A 83 -13.82 19.73 -6.63
C LYS A 83 -13.07 20.94 -6.08
N GLU A 84 -11.82 21.17 -6.51
CA GLU A 84 -11.03 22.34 -6.18
C GLU A 84 -10.93 22.58 -4.66
N ALA A 85 -10.93 21.49 -3.89
CA ALA A 85 -10.77 21.58 -2.45
C ALA A 85 -9.40 22.18 -2.13
N THR A 86 -9.38 23.10 -1.16
CA THR A 86 -8.19 23.93 -0.89
C THR A 86 -7.32 23.40 0.24
N GLU A 87 -7.88 22.56 1.12
CA GLU A 87 -7.19 21.97 2.27
C GLU A 87 -7.85 20.66 2.70
N LEU A 88 -7.14 19.88 3.53
CA LEU A 88 -7.59 18.60 4.06
C LEU A 88 -7.41 18.54 5.58
N PHE A 89 -8.47 18.16 6.28
CA PHE A 89 -8.45 17.81 7.70
C PHE A 89 -8.52 16.29 7.87
N ILE A 90 -7.53 15.69 8.53
CA ILE A 90 -7.57 14.30 8.98
C ILE A 90 -8.03 14.30 10.43
N VAL A 91 -9.19 13.73 10.70
CA VAL A 91 -9.85 13.76 12.00
C VAL A 91 -9.94 12.34 12.55
N GLY A 92 -9.02 12.02 13.46
CA GLY A 92 -9.11 10.84 14.33
C GLY A 92 -10.12 11.04 15.45
N HIS A 93 -10.44 9.98 16.19
CA HIS A 93 -11.30 10.11 17.36
C HIS A 93 -10.86 9.24 18.54
N THR A 94 -11.22 9.68 19.75
CA THR A 94 -11.00 8.92 20.98
C THR A 94 -11.77 7.60 20.96
N ASP A 95 -11.25 6.58 21.64
CA ASP A 95 -11.89 5.24 21.75
C ASP A 95 -12.22 4.60 20.39
N CYS A 96 -11.29 4.70 19.44
CA CYS A 96 -11.42 4.04 18.14
C CYS A 96 -11.27 2.53 18.27
N ALA A 97 -12.20 1.77 17.67
CA ALA A 97 -12.17 0.31 17.70
C ALA A 97 -10.88 -0.28 17.08
N LEU A 98 -10.30 0.38 16.06
CA LEU A 98 -9.03 -0.05 15.46
C LEU A 98 -7.82 0.19 16.36
N ALA A 99 -7.91 1.13 17.31
CA ALA A 99 -6.88 1.31 18.34
C ALA A 99 -6.93 0.20 19.41
N ARG A 100 -8.11 -0.41 19.59
CA ARG A 100 -8.40 -1.47 20.56
C ARG A 100 -8.48 -2.86 19.93
N PHE A 101 -7.97 -3.00 18.71
CA PHE A 101 -8.14 -4.19 17.90
C PHE A 101 -7.53 -5.45 18.53
N SER A 102 -8.28 -6.55 18.49
CA SER A 102 -7.88 -7.89 18.93
C SER A 102 -8.11 -8.89 17.79
N SER A 103 -7.03 -9.46 17.26
CA SER A 103 -7.12 -10.48 16.22
C SER A 103 -7.90 -11.70 16.70
N ALA A 104 -7.73 -12.09 17.97
CA ALA A 104 -8.42 -13.25 18.55
C ALA A 104 -9.94 -13.06 18.57
N ASP A 105 -10.40 -11.89 19.02
CA ASP A 105 -11.84 -11.59 19.09
C ASP A 105 -12.47 -11.54 17.70
N VAL A 106 -11.77 -10.95 16.72
CA VAL A 106 -12.22 -10.88 15.33
C VAL A 106 -12.28 -12.27 14.70
N ILE A 107 -11.26 -13.11 14.94
CA ILE A 107 -11.24 -14.49 14.46
C ILE A 107 -12.43 -15.26 14.98
N GLU A 108 -12.66 -15.20 16.29
CA GLU A 108 -13.78 -15.90 16.89
C GLU A 108 -15.11 -15.37 16.37
N ARG A 109 -15.22 -14.05 16.16
CA ARG A 109 -16.43 -13.44 15.63
C ARG A 109 -16.76 -13.92 14.23
N PHE A 110 -15.84 -13.83 13.28
CA PHE A 110 -16.13 -14.26 11.92
C PHE A 110 -16.34 -15.78 11.83
N ARG A 111 -15.64 -16.56 12.67
CA ARG A 111 -15.80 -18.02 12.75
C ARG A 111 -17.19 -18.40 13.26
N SER A 112 -17.67 -17.71 14.30
CA SER A 112 -19.04 -17.89 14.83
C SER A 112 -20.13 -17.57 13.80
N LEU A 113 -19.80 -16.74 12.81
CA LEU A 113 -20.69 -16.36 11.70
C LEU A 113 -20.49 -17.24 10.45
N GLY A 114 -19.68 -18.29 10.52
CA GLY A 114 -19.45 -19.22 9.42
C GLY A 114 -18.49 -18.73 8.34
N VAL A 115 -17.74 -17.65 8.61
CA VAL A 115 -16.73 -17.12 7.66
C VAL A 115 -15.39 -17.78 7.94
N SER A 116 -14.72 -18.27 6.89
CA SER A 116 -13.37 -18.85 7.00
C SER A 116 -12.30 -17.77 7.12
N ARG A 117 -11.21 -18.07 7.86
CA ARG A 117 -10.02 -17.21 7.93
C ARG A 117 -9.44 -16.88 6.55
N SER A 118 -9.57 -17.79 5.58
CA SER A 118 -9.07 -17.60 4.22
C SER A 118 -9.73 -16.43 3.47
N ALA A 119 -10.93 -15.99 3.88
CA ALA A 119 -11.62 -14.83 3.29
C ALA A 119 -10.84 -13.52 3.45
N PHE A 120 -9.91 -13.46 4.41
CA PHE A 120 -9.05 -12.30 4.68
C PHE A 120 -7.62 -12.48 4.13
N GLY A 121 -7.41 -13.44 3.23
CA GLY A 121 -6.09 -13.77 2.68
C GLY A 121 -5.13 -14.37 3.73
N HIS A 122 -3.84 -14.38 3.41
CA HIS A 122 -2.80 -14.93 4.31
C HIS A 122 -2.10 -13.85 5.16
N ASP A 123 -2.36 -12.58 4.88
CA ASP A 123 -1.77 -11.44 5.60
C ASP A 123 -2.19 -11.42 7.08
N ASP A 124 -1.37 -10.82 7.93
CA ASP A 124 -1.73 -10.58 9.33
C ASP A 124 -3.03 -9.77 9.44
N LEU A 125 -3.94 -10.17 10.35
CA LEU A 125 -5.25 -9.52 10.46
C LEU A 125 -5.15 -8.10 11.01
N ARG A 126 -4.18 -7.78 11.88
CA ARG A 126 -4.01 -6.40 12.35
C ARG A 126 -3.65 -5.52 11.15
N ALA A 127 -2.74 -5.98 10.30
CA ALA A 127 -2.39 -5.30 9.07
C ALA A 127 -3.58 -5.20 8.10
N TRP A 128 -4.35 -6.28 7.92
CA TRP A 128 -5.51 -6.31 7.02
C TRP A 128 -6.57 -5.29 7.43
N PHE A 129 -6.89 -5.22 8.73
CA PHE A 129 -7.87 -4.26 9.26
C PHE A 129 -7.31 -2.84 9.46
N GLY A 130 -6.01 -2.62 9.20
CA GLY A 130 -5.37 -1.32 9.46
C GLY A 130 -5.37 -0.93 10.94
N ALA A 131 -5.21 -1.90 11.83
CA ALA A 131 -5.17 -1.65 13.26
C ALA A 131 -3.92 -0.86 13.66
N PHE A 132 -4.08 0.05 14.62
CA PHE A 132 -3.00 0.89 15.14
C PHE A 132 -3.02 0.88 16.68
N ALA A 133 -1.98 1.41 17.31
CA ALA A 133 -1.88 1.45 18.77
C ALA A 133 -2.30 2.80 19.37
N ASP A 134 -2.06 3.89 18.64
CA ASP A 134 -2.31 5.25 19.12
C ASP A 134 -3.02 6.09 18.05
N VAL A 135 -4.08 6.80 18.46
CA VAL A 135 -4.92 7.59 17.56
C VAL A 135 -4.16 8.80 17.00
N LYS A 136 -3.37 9.48 17.84
CA LYS A 136 -2.64 10.69 17.43
C LYS A 136 -1.54 10.33 16.42
N ALA A 137 -0.79 9.27 16.71
CA ALA A 137 0.20 8.70 15.82
C ALA A 137 -0.42 8.27 14.48
N ASN A 138 -1.61 7.67 14.51
CA ASN A 138 -2.34 7.30 13.30
C ASN A 138 -2.70 8.51 12.42
N VAL A 139 -3.17 9.61 13.03
CA VAL A 139 -3.47 10.85 12.30
C VAL A 139 -2.22 11.39 11.61
N ILE A 140 -1.09 11.47 12.35
CA ILE A 140 0.19 11.91 11.81
C ILE A 140 0.65 10.99 10.68
N GLU A 141 0.56 9.67 10.86
CA GLU A 141 1.00 8.70 9.86
C GLU A 141 0.15 8.74 8.60
N SER A 142 -1.17 8.96 8.72
CA SER A 142 -2.05 9.15 7.56
C SER A 142 -1.69 10.41 6.77
N ALA A 143 -1.33 11.50 7.46
CA ALA A 143 -0.82 12.71 6.81
C ALA A 143 0.51 12.45 6.08
N ARG A 144 1.43 11.73 6.72
CA ARG A 144 2.71 11.34 6.09
C ARG A 144 2.51 10.42 4.90
N ALA A 145 1.60 9.45 5.00
CA ALA A 145 1.27 8.54 3.90
C ALA A 145 0.74 9.30 2.69
N LEU A 146 -0.14 10.28 2.90
CA LEU A 146 -0.60 11.18 1.83
C LEU A 146 0.55 11.97 1.19
N ARG A 147 1.46 12.50 2.00
CA ARG A 147 2.66 13.21 1.51
C ARG A 147 3.55 12.28 0.68
N ARG A 148 3.81 11.06 1.14
CA ARG A 148 4.60 10.06 0.41
C ARG A 148 3.93 9.60 -0.88
N ALA A 149 2.60 9.50 -0.89
CA ALA A 149 1.85 9.11 -2.07
C ALA A 149 1.95 10.16 -3.20
N GLY A 150 2.27 11.42 -2.88
CA GLY A 150 2.50 12.47 -3.88
C GLY A 150 1.26 12.85 -4.69
N VAL A 151 0.06 12.46 -4.23
CA VAL A 151 -1.21 12.72 -4.92
C VAL A 151 -1.73 14.15 -4.70
N LEU A 152 -1.10 14.91 -3.81
CA LEU A 152 -1.43 16.31 -3.53
C LEU A 152 -0.19 17.18 -3.76
N PRO A 153 -0.34 18.46 -4.16
CA PRO A 153 0.78 19.40 -4.21
C PRO A 153 1.51 19.47 -2.86
N ALA A 154 2.83 19.68 -2.88
CA ALA A 154 3.64 19.75 -1.67
C ALA A 154 3.14 20.84 -0.69
N ALA A 155 2.66 21.97 -1.22
CA ALA A 155 2.11 23.09 -0.45
C ALA A 155 0.62 22.93 -0.07
N PHE A 156 -0.05 21.86 -0.48
CA PHE A 156 -1.47 21.64 -0.15
C PHE A 156 -1.61 21.44 1.37
N PRO A 157 -2.38 22.25 2.11
CA PRO A 157 -2.49 22.13 3.55
C PRO A 157 -3.13 20.81 3.99
N ILE A 158 -2.47 20.12 4.93
CA ILE A 158 -2.99 18.90 5.58
C ILE A 158 -2.89 19.12 7.09
N HIS A 159 -4.03 19.06 7.77
CA HIS A 159 -4.19 19.30 9.20
C HIS A 159 -4.56 17.99 9.90
N GLY A 160 -3.99 17.76 11.08
CA GLY A 160 -4.28 16.57 11.89
C GLY A 160 -5.01 16.96 13.17
N LEU A 161 -6.19 16.38 13.40
CA LEU A 161 -7.00 16.60 14.60
C LEU A 161 -7.45 15.28 15.22
N VAL A 162 -7.77 15.33 16.51
CA VAL A 162 -8.51 14.29 17.20
C VAL A 162 -9.75 14.90 17.82
N ILE A 163 -10.92 14.31 17.51
CA ILE A 163 -12.18 14.65 18.14
C ILE A 163 -12.48 13.68 19.29
N ASP A 164 -12.90 14.20 20.43
CA ASP A 164 -13.46 13.36 21.48
C ASP A 164 -14.83 12.82 21.06
N SER A 165 -14.98 11.50 21.02
CA SER A 165 -16.18 10.83 20.49
C SER A 165 -17.43 11.01 21.37
N GLY A 166 -17.28 11.46 22.61
CA GLY A 166 -18.40 11.73 23.52
C GLY A 166 -18.82 13.20 23.53
N SER A 167 -17.86 14.11 23.66
CA SER A 167 -18.10 15.55 23.84
C SER A 167 -18.01 16.37 22.57
N GLY A 168 -17.33 15.88 21.53
CA GLY A 168 -17.02 16.64 20.32
C GLY A 168 -15.84 17.60 20.47
N ALA A 169 -15.14 17.62 21.61
CA ALA A 169 -13.97 18.47 21.81
C ALA A 169 -12.86 18.15 20.79
N LEU A 170 -12.26 19.18 20.19
CA LEU A 170 -11.19 19.04 19.20
C LEU A 170 -9.82 19.32 19.82
N GLU A 171 -8.88 18.42 19.56
CA GLU A 171 -7.46 18.61 19.82
C GLU A 171 -6.71 18.69 18.50
N VAL A 172 -5.89 19.72 18.33
CA VAL A 172 -5.00 19.85 17.15
C VAL A 172 -3.73 19.05 17.43
N ILE A 173 -3.44 18.09 16.55
CA ILE A 173 -2.26 17.22 16.64
C ILE A 173 -1.14 17.69 15.72
N ALA A 174 -1.50 18.22 14.56
CA ALA A 174 -0.56 18.80 13.61
C ALA A 174 -1.22 19.95 12.85
N GLU A 175 -0.62 21.13 12.92
CA GLU A 175 -0.94 22.24 12.03
C GLU A 175 -0.18 22.08 10.70
N ALA A 176 -0.65 22.77 9.66
CA ALA A 176 -0.20 22.61 8.28
C ALA A 176 1.31 22.33 8.14
N ASN A 177 1.62 21.27 7.37
CA ASN A 177 2.96 20.71 7.10
C ASN A 177 3.55 19.81 8.18
N VAL A 178 3.04 18.58 8.25
CA VAL A 178 3.85 17.44 8.71
C VAL A 178 5.08 17.35 7.82
N GLU A 179 6.26 17.55 8.40
CA GLU A 179 7.55 17.55 7.70
C GLU A 179 7.70 16.38 6.72
N GLN A 180 8.11 16.71 5.49
CA GLN A 180 8.61 15.74 4.52
C GLN A 180 9.90 15.10 5.08
N PRO A 181 10.06 13.78 5.04
CA PRO A 181 11.40 13.23 4.93
C PRO A 181 12.02 13.80 3.66
N ALA A 182 13.23 14.35 3.75
CA ALA A 182 13.94 14.92 2.60
C ALA A 182 13.94 13.92 1.43
N ALA A 183 13.40 14.33 0.28
CA ALA A 183 13.51 13.54 -0.93
C ALA A 183 15.00 13.40 -1.29
N PRO A 184 15.48 12.22 -1.72
CA PRO A 184 16.76 12.15 -2.39
C PRO A 184 16.67 13.02 -3.65
N SER A 185 17.57 13.98 -3.78
CA SER A 185 17.71 14.84 -4.96
C SER A 185 17.98 13.95 -6.18
N ILE A 186 16.93 13.62 -6.94
CA ILE A 186 17.10 13.12 -8.29
C ILE A 186 17.39 14.36 -9.15
N ALA A 187 18.66 14.59 -9.41
CA ALA A 187 19.07 15.58 -10.39
C ALA A 187 18.39 15.24 -11.73
N SER A 188 17.68 16.21 -12.32
CA SER A 188 17.18 16.08 -13.68
C SER A 188 18.36 15.73 -14.61
N PRO A 189 18.21 14.75 -15.52
CA PRO A 189 19.27 14.48 -16.48
C PRO A 189 19.48 15.73 -17.34
N PRO A 190 20.74 16.09 -17.67
CA PRO A 190 21.00 17.26 -18.49
C PRO A 190 20.42 17.02 -19.89
N ARG A 191 19.82 18.07 -20.45
CA ARG A 191 19.42 18.09 -21.87
C ARG A 191 20.68 17.96 -22.72
N VAL A 192 20.69 16.99 -23.61
CA VAL A 192 21.77 16.79 -24.58
C VAL A 192 21.54 17.73 -25.75
N ASP A 193 22.23 18.86 -25.76
CA ASP A 193 22.43 19.63 -26.99
C ASP A 193 23.73 19.16 -27.65
N GLN A 194 23.59 18.57 -28.84
CA GLN A 194 24.70 18.18 -29.70
C GLN A 194 25.25 19.42 -30.41
N ALA A 195 26.51 19.78 -30.17
CA ALA A 195 27.38 20.34 -31.22
C ALA A 195 28.86 20.42 -30.80
N ARG A 196 29.68 19.82 -31.68
CA ARG A 196 31.08 20.10 -32.04
C ARG A 196 32.23 19.84 -31.06
N ALA A 197 33.10 18.97 -31.57
CA ALA A 197 34.43 18.61 -31.10
C ALA A 197 35.42 19.76 -31.22
N GLU A 198 36.36 19.83 -30.28
CA GLU A 198 37.77 20.18 -30.55
C GLU A 198 38.69 19.78 -29.37
N SER A 199 39.76 19.08 -29.76
CA SER A 199 41.11 18.86 -29.17
C SER A 199 41.36 18.85 -27.64
N ALA A 200 41.92 17.72 -27.19
CA ALA A 200 42.57 17.52 -25.89
C ALA A 200 43.99 18.14 -25.81
N PRO A 201 44.49 18.40 -24.59
CA PRO A 201 45.86 17.98 -24.28
C PRO A 201 46.05 17.27 -22.91
N ARG A 202 46.92 16.26 -23.00
CA ARG A 202 47.86 15.60 -22.06
C ARG A 202 47.60 15.51 -20.54
N ALA A 203 47.84 14.27 -20.08
CA ALA A 203 47.80 13.75 -18.73
C ALA A 203 48.80 14.38 -17.76
N ALA A 204 48.34 14.60 -16.53
CA ALA A 204 49.16 14.78 -15.34
C ALA A 204 48.93 13.59 -14.38
N GLU A 205 50.03 13.14 -13.80
CA GLU A 205 50.21 11.90 -13.04
C GLU A 205 49.59 11.97 -11.63
N ALA A 206 49.00 10.87 -11.16
CA ALA A 206 48.30 10.78 -9.87
C ALA A 206 49.29 10.45 -8.72
N PRO A 207 49.11 11.01 -7.52
CA PRO A 207 49.94 10.69 -6.35
C PRO A 207 49.65 9.30 -5.77
N PRO A 208 50.61 8.66 -5.07
CA PRO A 208 50.52 7.26 -4.65
C PRO A 208 49.52 7.03 -3.50
N PRO A 209 48.98 5.81 -3.36
CA PRO A 209 47.92 5.49 -2.41
C PRO A 209 48.44 5.36 -0.96
N VAL A 210 47.63 5.82 -0.01
CA VAL A 210 47.83 5.69 1.44
C VAL A 210 47.55 4.23 1.89
N PRO A 211 48.35 3.64 2.80
CA PRO A 211 48.20 2.25 3.23
C PRO A 211 46.96 2.01 4.12
N ARG A 212 46.28 0.86 3.91
CA ARG A 212 45.12 0.41 4.68
C ARG A 212 45.55 -0.25 6.02
N PRO A 213 44.75 -0.11 7.10
CA PRO A 213 45.03 -0.79 8.37
C PRO A 213 44.78 -2.30 8.32
N ALA A 214 45.56 -3.04 9.10
CA ALA A 214 45.61 -4.50 9.14
C ALA A 214 44.33 -5.16 9.72
N PRO A 215 44.00 -6.39 9.28
CA PRO A 215 42.78 -7.08 9.70
C PRO A 215 42.85 -7.62 11.14
N ALA A 216 41.73 -7.53 11.85
CA ALA A 216 41.54 -8.08 13.19
C ALA A 216 41.51 -9.62 13.19
N LYS A 217 42.05 -10.22 14.26
CA LYS A 217 42.15 -11.69 14.46
C LYS A 217 40.77 -12.37 14.57
N PRO A 218 40.63 -13.62 14.10
CA PRO A 218 39.36 -14.33 14.08
C PRO A 218 38.94 -14.88 15.46
N LYS A 219 37.64 -14.85 15.74
CA LYS A 219 36.99 -15.40 16.95
C LYS A 219 36.68 -16.90 16.74
N PRO A 220 36.67 -17.76 17.77
CA PRO A 220 36.58 -19.22 17.60
C PRO A 220 35.22 -19.68 17.06
N ALA A 221 35.27 -20.74 16.25
CA ALA A 221 34.15 -21.35 15.54
C ALA A 221 33.06 -21.88 16.50
N GLN A 222 31.82 -21.48 16.26
CA GLN A 222 30.64 -22.22 16.69
C GLN A 222 30.22 -23.13 15.54
N THR A 223 30.02 -24.41 15.86
CA THR A 223 29.63 -25.48 14.94
C THR A 223 28.27 -25.18 14.31
N ALA A 224 28.26 -24.94 13.01
CA ALA A 224 27.06 -24.82 12.20
C ALA A 224 26.49 -26.22 11.90
N ALA A 225 25.17 -26.35 12.03
CA ALA A 225 24.38 -27.50 11.58
C ALA A 225 24.62 -27.79 10.08
N PRO A 226 24.47 -29.05 9.62
CA PRO A 226 24.82 -29.43 8.25
C PRO A 226 23.98 -28.68 7.21
N ALA A 227 24.66 -28.15 6.20
CA ALA A 227 24.06 -27.47 5.06
C ALA A 227 23.21 -28.44 4.22
N LYS A 228 22.00 -28.00 3.86
CA LYS A 228 21.09 -28.66 2.93
C LYS A 228 21.77 -28.80 1.55
N PRO A 229 21.56 -29.87 0.77
CA PRO A 229 22.18 -30.02 -0.54
C PRO A 229 21.82 -28.85 -1.46
N ALA A 230 22.81 -28.30 -2.17
CA ALA A 230 22.57 -27.26 -3.17
C ALA A 230 21.74 -27.82 -4.32
N ALA A 231 20.63 -27.16 -4.64
CA ALA A 231 19.79 -27.50 -5.80
C ALA A 231 20.60 -27.38 -7.11
N PRO A 232 20.30 -28.21 -8.14
CA PRO A 232 20.98 -28.14 -9.43
C PRO A 232 20.80 -26.76 -10.06
N ARG A 233 21.91 -26.18 -10.56
CA ARG A 233 21.90 -24.86 -11.23
C ARG A 233 21.35 -25.00 -12.64
N VAL A 234 20.21 -24.36 -12.92
CA VAL A 234 19.61 -24.26 -14.25
C VAL A 234 19.76 -22.83 -14.79
N SER A 235 19.96 -22.70 -16.10
CA SER A 235 20.03 -21.39 -16.76
C SER A 235 18.66 -20.68 -16.74
N LEU A 236 18.65 -19.36 -16.96
CA LEU A 236 17.41 -18.57 -17.01
C LEU A 236 16.46 -19.05 -18.13
N LEU A 237 17.02 -19.48 -19.26
CA LEU A 237 16.26 -20.00 -20.40
C LEU A 237 15.64 -21.38 -20.08
N GLU A 238 16.36 -22.23 -19.38
CA GLU A 238 15.83 -23.52 -18.89
C GLU A 238 14.75 -23.29 -17.83
N ALA A 239 14.95 -22.34 -16.91
CA ALA A 239 13.94 -21.96 -15.92
C ALA A 239 12.64 -21.48 -16.58
N ALA A 240 12.76 -20.66 -17.64
CA ALA A 240 11.63 -20.21 -18.44
C ALA A 240 10.87 -21.38 -19.09
N THR A 241 11.62 -22.32 -19.67
CA THR A 241 11.07 -23.49 -20.36
C THR A 241 10.33 -24.41 -19.39
N ILE A 242 10.91 -24.62 -18.19
CA ILE A 242 10.31 -25.41 -17.11
C ILE A 242 8.99 -24.79 -16.68
N LEU A 243 8.97 -23.48 -16.45
CA LEU A 243 7.75 -22.77 -16.05
C LEU A 243 6.70 -22.82 -17.15
N HIS A 244 7.05 -22.49 -18.40
CA HIS A 244 6.10 -22.51 -19.51
C HIS A 244 5.46 -23.88 -19.70
N LYS A 245 6.25 -24.95 -19.62
CA LYS A 245 5.73 -26.32 -19.67
C LYS A 245 4.76 -26.59 -18.54
N PHE A 246 5.11 -26.22 -17.30
CA PHE A 246 4.24 -26.40 -16.14
C PHE A 246 2.91 -25.63 -16.30
N PHE A 247 2.95 -24.34 -16.66
CA PHE A 247 1.74 -23.53 -16.87
C PHE A 247 0.86 -24.10 -17.97
N ARG A 248 1.44 -24.56 -19.07
CA ARG A 248 0.72 -25.23 -20.16
C ARG A 248 0.05 -26.51 -19.69
N ASP A 249 0.76 -27.34 -18.94
CA ASP A 249 0.27 -28.63 -18.46
C ASP A 249 -0.82 -28.46 -17.38
N GLN A 250 -0.82 -27.34 -16.63
CA GLN A 250 -1.81 -27.01 -15.59
C GLN A 250 -2.95 -26.08 -16.06
N ARG A 251 -2.98 -25.70 -17.34
CA ARG A 251 -3.93 -24.71 -17.88
C ARG A 251 -5.41 -25.04 -17.65
N HIS A 252 -5.74 -26.32 -17.49
CA HIS A 252 -7.11 -26.81 -17.27
C HIS A 252 -7.35 -27.35 -15.86
N ASN A 253 -6.43 -27.10 -14.92
CA ASN A 253 -6.60 -27.50 -13.53
C ASN A 253 -7.40 -26.41 -12.78
N PRO A 254 -8.64 -26.68 -12.30
CA PRO A 254 -9.48 -25.67 -11.67
C PRO A 254 -8.87 -25.07 -10.38
N LYS A 255 -8.05 -25.85 -9.66
CA LYS A 255 -7.33 -25.37 -8.46
C LYS A 255 -6.23 -24.37 -8.85
N PHE A 256 -5.64 -24.55 -10.02
CA PHE A 256 -4.56 -23.72 -10.52
C PHE A 256 -5.06 -22.47 -11.26
N GLU A 257 -6.15 -22.57 -12.02
CA GLU A 257 -6.72 -21.46 -12.82
C GLU A 257 -7.04 -20.22 -11.96
N HIS A 258 -7.63 -20.39 -10.77
CA HIS A 258 -7.94 -19.26 -9.88
C HIS A 258 -6.67 -18.56 -9.38
N THR A 259 -5.68 -19.36 -8.97
CA THR A 259 -4.40 -18.86 -8.43
C THR A 259 -3.56 -18.20 -9.52
N LEU A 260 -3.65 -18.69 -10.76
CA LEU A 260 -2.96 -18.11 -11.91
C LEU A 260 -3.57 -16.75 -12.33
N ALA A 261 -4.90 -16.61 -12.25
CA ALA A 261 -5.57 -15.34 -12.55
C ALA A 261 -5.08 -14.20 -11.65
N ASP A 262 -4.81 -14.49 -10.37
CA ASP A 262 -4.30 -13.50 -9.42
C ASP A 262 -2.86 -13.07 -9.73
N VAL A 263 -1.99 -14.01 -10.11
CA VAL A 263 -0.60 -13.71 -10.52
C VAL A 263 -0.57 -12.93 -11.83
N LEU A 264 -1.45 -13.26 -12.78
CA LEU A 264 -1.63 -12.54 -14.04
C LEU A 264 -2.14 -11.10 -13.83
N ALA A 265 -3.14 -10.93 -12.93
CA ALA A 265 -3.66 -9.62 -12.57
C ALA A 265 -2.56 -8.76 -11.91
N LEU A 266 -1.75 -9.36 -11.04
CA LEU A 266 -0.60 -8.68 -10.43
C LEU A 266 0.45 -8.29 -11.47
N ALA A 267 0.80 -9.18 -12.41
CA ALA A 267 1.78 -8.94 -13.47
C ALA A 267 1.39 -7.81 -14.45
N LYS A 268 0.10 -7.44 -14.49
CA LYS A 268 -0.41 -6.35 -15.31
C LYS A 268 -0.08 -4.97 -14.72
N TYR A 269 -0.05 -4.83 -13.40
CA TYR A 269 0.05 -3.53 -12.72
C TYR A 269 1.32 -3.37 -11.88
N GLU A 270 1.91 -4.47 -11.41
CA GLU A 270 3.12 -4.45 -10.59
C GLU A 270 4.37 -4.26 -11.45
N ARG A 271 5.20 -3.29 -11.06
CA ARG A 271 6.46 -2.97 -11.74
C ARG A 271 7.69 -3.48 -10.99
N ASN A 272 7.50 -3.94 -9.74
CA ASN A 272 8.55 -4.50 -8.92
C ASN A 272 8.70 -6.02 -9.17
N PRO A 273 9.82 -6.47 -9.77
CA PRO A 273 10.03 -7.88 -10.07
C PRO A 273 10.11 -8.77 -8.82
N ALA A 274 10.52 -8.23 -7.67
CA ALA A 274 10.59 -8.99 -6.42
C ALA A 274 9.20 -9.35 -5.88
N ILE A 275 8.23 -8.44 -6.02
CA ILE A 275 6.84 -8.69 -5.59
C ILE A 275 6.21 -9.78 -6.46
N LEU A 276 6.39 -9.71 -7.77
CA LEU A 276 5.90 -10.72 -8.71
C LEU A 276 6.57 -12.08 -8.50
N TYR A 277 7.88 -12.09 -8.26
CA TYR A 277 8.59 -13.31 -7.91
C TYR A 277 8.02 -13.96 -6.65
N ASN A 278 7.77 -13.18 -5.59
CA ASN A 278 7.24 -13.74 -4.34
C ASN A 278 5.83 -14.32 -4.53
N ALA A 279 4.96 -13.65 -5.30
CA ALA A 279 3.63 -14.17 -5.63
C ALA A 279 3.70 -15.47 -6.44
N LEU A 280 4.58 -15.51 -7.45
CA LEU A 280 4.84 -16.70 -8.27
C LEU A 280 5.39 -17.85 -7.43
N ALA A 281 6.42 -17.60 -6.61
CA ALA A 281 7.05 -18.61 -5.75
C ALA A 281 6.09 -19.16 -4.68
N SER A 282 5.20 -18.31 -4.15
CA SER A 282 4.17 -18.74 -3.22
C SER A 282 3.15 -19.67 -3.89
N THR A 283 2.69 -19.29 -5.08
CA THR A 283 1.74 -20.07 -5.88
C THR A 283 2.27 -21.46 -6.23
N LEU A 284 3.53 -21.54 -6.62
CA LEU A 284 4.15 -22.78 -7.06
C LEU A 284 4.57 -23.70 -5.91
N ARG A 285 4.53 -23.24 -4.65
CA ARG A 285 5.06 -23.97 -3.48
C ARG A 285 4.43 -25.35 -3.32
N GLU A 286 3.11 -25.46 -3.43
CA GLU A 286 2.38 -26.74 -3.29
C GLU A 286 2.64 -27.70 -4.45
N TYR A 287 3.15 -27.20 -5.58
CA TYR A 287 3.43 -27.99 -6.79
C TYR A 287 4.88 -28.47 -6.85
N GLN A 288 5.76 -28.01 -5.95
CA GLN A 288 7.18 -28.41 -5.96
C GLN A 288 7.41 -29.87 -5.59
N GLU A 289 6.48 -30.50 -4.85
CA GLU A 289 6.54 -31.93 -4.53
C GLU A 289 6.25 -32.81 -5.75
N GLU A 290 5.26 -32.42 -6.56
CA GLU A 290 4.86 -33.13 -7.78
C GLU A 290 5.73 -32.76 -8.99
N TYR A 291 6.30 -31.54 -8.99
CA TYR A 291 7.15 -31.00 -10.05
C TYR A 291 8.49 -30.51 -9.47
N PRO A 292 9.45 -31.42 -9.16
CA PRO A 292 10.72 -31.09 -8.52
C PRO A 292 11.57 -30.06 -9.28
N GLN A 293 11.40 -29.98 -10.60
CA GLN A 293 12.07 -29.03 -11.49
C GLN A 293 11.67 -27.57 -11.25
N LEU A 294 10.56 -27.29 -10.57
CA LEU A 294 10.12 -25.92 -10.26
C LEU A 294 11.04 -25.23 -9.25
N ALA A 295 11.57 -25.99 -8.28
CA ALA A 295 12.47 -25.45 -7.26
C ALA A 295 13.76 -24.85 -7.85
N PRO A 296 14.55 -25.55 -8.67
CA PRO A 296 15.73 -24.96 -9.30
C PRO A 296 15.39 -23.82 -10.27
N ALA A 297 14.24 -23.88 -10.96
CA ALA A 297 13.78 -22.80 -11.83
C ALA A 297 13.50 -21.49 -11.05
N LEU A 298 12.84 -21.58 -9.90
CA LEU A 298 12.57 -20.43 -9.02
C LEU A 298 13.85 -19.86 -8.39
N VAL A 299 14.86 -20.68 -8.11
CA VAL A 299 16.16 -20.20 -7.64
C VAL A 299 16.87 -19.40 -8.73
N SER A 300 16.92 -19.93 -9.96
CA SER A 300 17.52 -19.24 -11.12
C SER A 300 16.85 -17.90 -11.42
N LEU A 301 15.52 -17.83 -11.32
CA LEU A 301 14.77 -16.58 -11.45
C LEU A 301 15.11 -15.56 -10.36
N LYS A 302 15.21 -16.00 -9.11
CA LYS A 302 15.57 -15.13 -7.98
C LYS A 302 16.96 -14.53 -8.15
N GLU A 303 17.93 -15.38 -8.47
CA GLU A 303 19.31 -14.97 -8.72
C GLU A 303 19.38 -13.96 -9.89
N SER A 304 18.57 -14.16 -10.94
CA SER A 304 18.49 -13.20 -12.05
C SER A 304 17.94 -11.83 -11.63
N ILE A 305 16.98 -11.78 -10.70
CA ILE A 305 16.43 -10.53 -10.16
C ILE A 305 17.46 -9.82 -9.28
N GLU A 306 18.17 -10.58 -8.44
CA GLU A 306 19.16 -10.04 -7.49
C GLU A 306 20.45 -9.57 -8.18
N GLN A 307 20.92 -10.26 -9.23
CA GLN A 307 22.17 -9.94 -9.92
C GLN A 307 22.05 -8.77 -10.91
N ARG A 308 20.86 -8.51 -11.46
CA ARG A 308 20.67 -7.54 -12.56
C ARG A 308 20.02 -6.23 -12.16
N GLY A 309 20.07 -5.87 -10.87
CA GLY A 309 19.66 -4.59 -10.27
C GLY A 309 18.87 -3.63 -11.16
N GLY A 310 17.55 -3.56 -10.97
CA GLY A 310 16.67 -2.60 -11.66
C GLY A 310 16.30 -2.92 -13.10
N ALA A 311 17.01 -3.83 -13.80
CA ALA A 311 16.62 -4.34 -15.11
C ALA A 311 15.74 -5.59 -15.03
N GLY A 312 14.67 -5.53 -14.23
CA GLY A 312 13.65 -6.59 -14.12
C GLY A 312 12.82 -6.79 -15.40
N HIS A 313 13.10 -6.05 -16.46
CA HIS A 313 12.33 -6.07 -17.70
C HIS A 313 12.38 -7.43 -18.41
N GLU A 314 13.52 -8.14 -18.40
CA GLU A 314 13.60 -9.49 -18.96
C GLU A 314 12.80 -10.50 -18.13
N PHE A 315 12.78 -10.37 -16.79
CA PHE A 315 11.96 -11.20 -15.91
C PHE A 315 10.46 -10.93 -16.12
N LEU A 316 10.07 -9.65 -16.21
CA LEU A 316 8.68 -9.25 -16.46
C LEU A 316 8.20 -9.72 -17.84
N GLU A 317 9.02 -9.57 -18.87
CA GLU A 317 8.75 -10.10 -20.21
C GLU A 317 8.68 -11.62 -20.21
N LEU A 318 9.57 -12.29 -19.49
CA LEU A 318 9.58 -13.75 -19.39
C LEU A 318 8.32 -14.25 -18.70
N VAL A 319 7.97 -13.68 -17.54
CA VAL A 319 6.74 -14.02 -16.82
C VAL A 319 5.53 -13.73 -17.70
N ARG A 320 5.46 -12.59 -18.38
CA ARG A 320 4.36 -12.28 -19.31
C ARG A 320 4.24 -13.30 -20.45
N ARG A 321 5.35 -13.63 -21.14
CA ARG A 321 5.37 -14.62 -22.24
C ARG A 321 5.11 -16.05 -21.80
N VAL A 322 5.46 -16.38 -20.56
CA VAL A 322 5.23 -17.70 -19.99
C VAL A 322 3.77 -17.88 -19.59
N LEU A 323 3.10 -16.77 -19.22
CA LEU A 323 1.72 -16.76 -18.77
C LEU A 323 0.68 -16.46 -19.88
N ASP A 324 1.10 -15.87 -21.01
CA ASP A 324 0.33 -15.79 -22.27
C ASP A 324 0.25 -17.16 -22.98
#